data_AF-A0A7S7QQP6-F1
#
_entry.id   AF-A0A7S7QQP6-F1
#
_cell.length_a   1.000
_cell.length_b   1.000
_cell.length_c   1.000
_cell.angle_alpha   90.00
_cell.angle_beta   90.00
_cell.angle_gamma   90.00
#
_symmetry.space_group_name_H-M   'P 1'
#
loop_
_entity.id
_entity.type
_entity.pdbx_description
1 polymer ?
#
loop_
_entity_poly.entity_id
_entity_poly.type
_entity_poly.pdbx_seq_one_letter_code
_entity_poly.pdbx_strand_id
1 'polypeptide(L)'
;MGTGTESHMTSIRFDVAIAEACSRAQVPYEDFVSTVMAGGYPCLPGVVPGSPRRFDDTDLVALYIYGRLLAFGFGALRSGEYACRAHAGLRTEPQAKSISIALTPDGGKRVVIERDLQRPAAAMLPERIHFDIAAIRQLLLQPAERTPAEPA
;
A
#
# COMPACT_ATOMS: atom_id res chain seq x y z
N MET A 1 25.80 0.47 -44.19
CA MET A 1 26.07 0.36 -42.75
C MET A 1 24.83 0.86 -42.03
N GLY A 2 23.94 -0.07 -41.69
CA GLY A 2 22.71 0.23 -40.97
C GLY A 2 22.48 -0.91 -40.00
N THR A 3 22.70 -0.63 -38.72
CA THR A 3 22.23 -1.49 -37.63
C THR A 3 21.31 -0.62 -36.79
N GLY A 4 20.06 -0.58 -37.23
CA GLY A 4 18.96 -0.33 -36.33
C GLY A 4 18.74 -1.53 -35.41
N THR A 5 17.86 -1.31 -34.44
CA THR A 5 17.25 -2.28 -33.51
C THR A 5 18.19 -2.91 -32.48
N GLU A 6 18.32 -2.24 -31.34
CA GLU A 6 18.29 -2.87 -30.01
C GLU A 6 17.80 -1.86 -28.94
N SER A 7 16.69 -1.16 -29.26
CA SER A 7 15.91 -0.39 -28.28
C SER A 7 14.71 -1.21 -27.83
N HIS A 8 14.86 -2.23 -26.96
CA HIS A 8 13.72 -2.75 -26.15
C HIS A 8 14.06 -3.88 -25.14
N MET A 9 15.14 -3.84 -24.36
CA MET A 9 15.27 -4.85 -23.29
C MET A 9 16.08 -4.40 -22.07
N THR A 10 15.94 -3.12 -21.71
CA THR A 10 16.63 -2.58 -20.53
C THR A 10 15.64 -2.41 -19.39
N SER A 11 15.64 -3.42 -18.52
CA SER A 11 15.37 -3.29 -17.09
C SER A 11 13.91 -3.34 -16.60
N ILE A 12 13.13 -4.33 -17.05
CA ILE A 12 12.18 -5.01 -16.14
C ILE A 12 13.02 -5.88 -15.20
N ARG A 13 13.83 -5.26 -14.34
CA ARG A 13 14.40 -5.97 -13.20
C ARG A 13 13.24 -6.14 -12.24
N PHE A 14 12.75 -7.38 -12.17
CA PHE A 14 11.92 -7.87 -11.08
C PHE A 14 12.46 -7.31 -9.77
N ASP A 15 11.84 -6.27 -9.24
CA ASP A 15 12.15 -5.80 -7.90
C ASP A 15 11.54 -6.84 -6.96
N VAL A 16 12.32 -7.89 -6.67
CA VAL A 16 11.93 -9.03 -5.83
C VAL A 16 11.38 -8.53 -4.50
N ALA A 17 11.89 -7.40 -4.00
CA ALA A 17 11.37 -6.78 -2.78
C ALA A 17 9.95 -6.22 -2.97
N ILE A 18 9.64 -5.60 -4.13
CA ILE A 18 8.27 -5.17 -4.45
C ILE A 18 7.35 -6.39 -4.61
N ALA A 19 7.78 -7.43 -5.32
CA ALA A 19 6.98 -8.65 -5.51
C ALA A 19 6.65 -9.33 -4.17
N GLU A 20 7.63 -9.47 -3.30
CA GLU A 20 7.46 -10.01 -1.95
C GLU A 20 6.55 -9.11 -1.09
N ALA A 21 6.74 -7.78 -1.14
CA ALA A 21 5.89 -6.84 -0.42
C ALA A 21 4.43 -6.91 -0.90
N CYS A 22 4.21 -6.96 -2.21
CA CYS A 22 2.90 -7.13 -2.82
C CYS A 22 2.25 -8.45 -2.39
N SER A 23 3.00 -9.54 -2.37
CA SER A 23 2.53 -10.85 -1.91
C SER A 23 2.05 -10.79 -0.45
N ARG A 24 2.86 -10.26 0.47
CA ARG A 24 2.50 -10.12 1.88
C ARG A 24 1.30 -9.20 2.10
N ALA A 25 1.24 -8.10 1.35
CA ALA A 25 0.17 -7.13 1.42
C ALA A 25 -1.10 -7.54 0.64
N GLN A 26 -1.07 -8.70 -0.04
CA GLN A 26 -2.17 -9.20 -0.88
C GLN A 26 -2.56 -8.22 -2.00
N VAL A 27 -1.56 -7.63 -2.65
CA VAL A 27 -1.72 -6.67 -3.75
C VAL A 27 -1.27 -7.31 -5.06
N PRO A 28 -2.03 -7.20 -6.16
CA PRO A 28 -1.57 -7.63 -7.48
C PRO A 28 -0.32 -6.85 -7.89
N TYR A 29 0.79 -7.55 -8.12
CA TYR A 29 2.09 -6.93 -8.42
C TYR A 29 2.06 -6.04 -9.67
N GLU A 30 1.48 -6.53 -10.76
CA GLU A 30 1.45 -5.81 -12.04
C GLU A 30 0.67 -4.50 -11.95
N ASP A 31 -0.51 -4.52 -11.30
CA ASP A 31 -1.33 -3.34 -11.07
C ASP A 31 -0.62 -2.32 -10.18
N PHE A 32 0.09 -2.80 -9.16
CA PHE A 32 0.87 -1.95 -8.28
C PHE A 32 2.02 -1.27 -9.01
N VAL A 33 2.81 -2.02 -9.80
CA VAL A 33 3.90 -1.44 -10.61
C VAL A 33 3.36 -0.42 -11.59
N SER A 34 2.24 -0.71 -12.27
CA SER A 34 1.58 0.25 -13.17
C SER A 34 1.22 1.55 -12.44
N THR A 35 0.67 1.43 -11.24
CA THR A 35 0.31 2.59 -10.39
C THR A 35 1.54 3.39 -9.94
N VAL A 36 2.63 2.71 -9.57
CA VAL A 36 3.91 3.35 -9.23
C VAL A 36 4.46 4.13 -10.43
N MET A 37 4.48 3.53 -11.61
CA MET A 37 4.97 4.15 -12.84
C MET A 37 4.12 5.36 -13.25
N ALA A 38 2.82 5.34 -12.93
CA ALA A 38 1.92 6.48 -13.09
C ALA A 38 2.09 7.57 -12.00
N GLY A 39 2.99 7.38 -11.02
CA GLY A 39 3.21 8.32 -9.91
C GLY A 39 2.14 8.25 -8.81
N GLY A 40 1.27 7.24 -8.83
CA GLY A 40 0.16 7.10 -7.89
C GLY A 40 0.54 6.62 -6.49
N TYR A 41 1.79 6.20 -6.28
CA TYR A 41 2.26 5.67 -4.99
C TYR A 41 3.60 6.32 -4.57
N PRO A 42 3.59 7.59 -4.13
CA PRO A 42 4.83 8.35 -3.88
C PRO A 42 5.59 7.95 -2.62
N CYS A 43 4.98 7.16 -1.72
CA CYS A 43 5.61 6.65 -0.50
C CYS A 43 6.40 5.36 -0.72
N LEU A 44 6.65 4.97 -1.97
CA LEU A 44 7.46 3.79 -2.28
C LEU A 44 8.89 3.97 -1.73
N PRO A 45 9.42 3.04 -0.91
CA PRO A 45 10.71 3.22 -0.25
C PRO A 45 11.84 3.27 -1.28
N GLY A 46 12.68 4.29 -1.25
CA GLY A 46 13.73 4.50 -2.26
C GLY A 46 14.76 3.36 -2.36
N VAL A 47 15.54 3.38 -3.43
CA VAL A 47 16.69 2.46 -3.64
C VAL A 47 18.00 3.22 -3.52
N VAL A 48 18.94 2.69 -2.73
CA VAL A 48 20.32 3.18 -2.71
C VAL A 48 21.11 2.46 -3.81
N PRO A 49 21.91 3.16 -4.63
CA PRO A 49 22.75 2.51 -5.64
C PRO A 49 23.59 1.39 -5.02
N GLY A 50 23.52 0.19 -5.62
CA GLY A 50 24.25 -0.99 -5.13
C GLY A 50 23.59 -1.76 -3.99
N SER A 51 22.38 -1.38 -3.55
CA SER A 51 21.61 -2.12 -2.53
C SER A 51 20.19 -2.46 -3.01
N PRO A 52 19.65 -3.63 -2.62
CA PRO A 52 18.26 -3.96 -2.92
C PRO A 52 17.31 -3.04 -2.13
N ARG A 53 16.14 -2.77 -2.71
CA ARG A 53 15.04 -2.09 -2.00
C ARG A 53 14.66 -2.90 -0.77
N ARG A 54 14.33 -2.21 0.33
CA ARG A 54 13.79 -2.83 1.55
C ARG A 54 12.49 -2.16 1.92
N PHE A 55 11.53 -2.96 2.32
CA PHE A 55 10.26 -2.51 2.88
C PHE A 55 10.31 -2.75 4.39
N ASP A 56 10.04 -1.70 5.16
CA ASP A 56 9.82 -1.85 6.59
C ASP A 56 8.33 -2.07 6.91
N ASP A 57 8.04 -2.29 8.19
CA ASP A 57 6.69 -2.56 8.68
C ASP A 57 5.69 -1.46 8.27
N THR A 58 6.12 -0.20 8.25
CA THR A 58 5.23 0.92 7.88
C THR A 58 4.95 0.94 6.39
N ASP A 59 5.95 0.61 5.57
CA ASP A 59 5.80 0.48 4.12
C ASP A 59 4.83 -0.67 3.77
N LEU A 60 4.94 -1.81 4.46
CA LEU A 60 4.05 -2.96 4.28
C LEU A 60 2.61 -2.67 4.73
N VAL A 61 2.43 -1.98 5.86
CA VAL A 61 1.10 -1.55 6.33
C VAL A 61 0.44 -0.60 5.33
N ALA A 62 1.20 0.37 4.79
CA ALA A 62 0.67 1.27 3.77
C ALA A 62 0.26 0.51 2.50
N LEU A 63 1.07 -0.46 2.06
CA LEU A 63 0.77 -1.28 0.90
C LEU A 63 -0.47 -2.16 1.12
N TYR A 64 -0.65 -2.69 2.33
CA TYR A 64 -1.85 -3.43 2.70
C TYR A 64 -3.10 -2.53 2.64
N ILE A 65 -3.01 -1.31 3.21
CA ILE A 65 -4.11 -0.33 3.15
C ILE A 65 -4.47 -0.02 1.69
N TYR A 66 -3.48 0.15 0.81
CA TYR A 66 -3.69 0.32 -0.63
C TYR A 66 -4.51 -0.84 -1.23
N GLY A 67 -4.10 -2.08 -0.99
CA GLY A 67 -4.81 -3.27 -1.49
C GLY A 67 -6.25 -3.34 -1.00
N ARG A 68 -6.48 -3.04 0.29
CA ARG A 68 -7.83 -2.99 0.86
C ARG A 68 -8.70 -1.92 0.23
N LEU A 69 -8.14 -0.73 -0.04
CA LEU A 69 -8.87 0.33 -0.72
C LEU A 69 -9.26 -0.05 -2.15
N LEU A 70 -8.37 -0.72 -2.89
CA LEU A 70 -8.74 -1.30 -4.20
C LEU A 70 -9.89 -2.29 -4.07
N ALA A 71 -9.84 -3.19 -3.08
CA ALA A 71 -10.90 -4.17 -2.84
C ALA A 71 -12.24 -3.52 -2.44
N PHE A 72 -12.22 -2.33 -1.84
CA PHE A 72 -13.39 -1.51 -1.58
C PHE A 72 -13.88 -0.69 -2.80
N GLY A 73 -13.25 -0.87 -3.98
CA GLY A 73 -13.65 -0.22 -5.23
C GLY A 73 -13.04 1.16 -5.47
N PHE A 74 -12.00 1.55 -4.72
CA PHE A 74 -11.30 2.80 -4.97
C PHE A 74 -10.36 2.67 -6.15
N GLY A 75 -10.30 3.70 -7.00
CA GLY A 75 -9.34 3.74 -8.11
C GLY A 75 -7.89 3.82 -7.62
N ALA A 76 -6.95 3.24 -8.38
CA ALA A 76 -5.57 3.02 -7.97
C ALA A 76 -4.81 4.29 -7.51
N LEU A 77 -4.87 5.38 -8.29
CA LEU A 77 -4.21 6.65 -7.92
C LEU A 77 -4.70 7.17 -6.56
N ARG A 78 -6.01 7.04 -6.32
CA ARG A 78 -6.65 7.52 -5.10
C ARG A 78 -6.32 6.62 -3.91
N SER A 79 -6.31 5.30 -4.11
CA SER A 79 -5.87 4.33 -3.12
C SER A 79 -4.42 4.60 -2.70
N GLY A 80 -3.55 4.91 -3.67
CA GLY A 80 -2.15 5.21 -3.41
C GLY A 80 -1.94 6.53 -2.65
N GLU A 81 -2.69 7.58 -2.99
CA GLU A 81 -2.68 8.83 -2.22
C GLU A 81 -3.05 8.59 -0.75
N TYR A 82 -4.11 7.83 -0.48
CA TYR A 82 -4.55 7.57 0.90
C TYR A 82 -3.61 6.64 1.67
N ALA A 83 -3.09 5.61 1.02
CA ALA A 83 -2.07 4.75 1.61
C ALA A 83 -0.83 5.56 2.00
N CYS A 84 -0.38 6.48 1.14
CA CYS A 84 0.79 7.32 1.44
C CYS A 84 0.52 8.39 2.50
N ARG A 85 -0.71 8.88 2.64
CA ARG A 85 -1.09 9.72 3.78
C ARG A 85 -1.11 8.92 5.10
N ALA A 86 -1.62 7.69 5.07
CA ALA A 86 -1.56 6.80 6.22
C ALA A 86 -0.10 6.48 6.59
N HIS A 87 0.76 6.22 5.61
CA HIS A 87 2.20 6.03 5.78
C HIS A 87 2.85 7.22 6.49
N ALA A 88 2.66 8.45 5.99
CA ALA A 88 3.18 9.65 6.63
C ALA A 88 2.69 9.78 8.07
N GLY A 89 1.41 9.48 8.31
CA GLY A 89 0.82 9.43 9.64
C GLY A 89 1.50 8.45 10.61
N LEU A 90 1.73 7.21 10.15
CA LEU A 90 2.40 6.16 10.93
C LEU A 90 3.87 6.46 11.16
N ARG A 91 4.55 7.14 10.23
CA ARG A 91 5.93 7.62 10.42
C ARG A 91 6.01 8.66 11.54
N THR A 92 5.03 9.56 11.62
CA THR A 92 4.95 10.56 12.71
C THR A 92 4.52 9.94 14.04
N GLU A 93 3.63 8.95 14.01
CA GLU A 93 3.09 8.28 15.21
C GLU A 93 3.25 6.75 15.12
N PRO A 94 4.46 6.20 15.35
CA PRO A 94 4.73 4.76 15.15
C PRO A 94 3.91 3.83 16.06
N GLN A 95 3.43 4.36 17.18
CA GLN A 95 2.62 3.64 18.18
C GLN A 95 1.11 3.72 17.91
N ALA A 96 0.68 4.36 16.82
CA ALA A 96 -0.73 4.43 16.47
C ALA A 96 -1.34 3.02 16.34
N LYS A 97 -2.42 2.77 17.09
CA LYS A 97 -3.13 1.49 17.07
C LYS A 97 -4.12 1.39 15.92
N SER A 98 -4.58 2.52 15.39
CA SER A 98 -5.57 2.56 14.32
C SER A 98 -5.41 3.76 13.40
N ILE A 99 -5.90 3.64 12.17
CA ILE A 99 -6.10 4.74 11.22
C ILE A 99 -7.50 4.64 10.62
N SER A 100 -8.15 5.78 10.44
CA SER A 100 -9.46 5.85 9.79
C SER A 100 -9.40 6.74 8.54
N ILE A 101 -9.94 6.29 7.43
CA ILE A 101 -10.11 7.11 6.24
C ILE A 101 -11.57 7.56 6.20
N ALA A 102 -11.81 8.86 6.34
CA ALA A 102 -13.16 9.42 6.33
C ALA A 102 -13.54 9.81 4.89
N LEU A 103 -14.64 9.25 4.38
CA LEU A 103 -15.17 9.51 3.05
C LEU A 103 -16.17 10.66 3.12
N THR A 104 -15.82 11.84 2.62
CA THR A 104 -16.77 12.98 2.66
C THR A 104 -17.81 12.86 1.54
N PRO A 105 -19.07 13.28 1.76
CA PRO A 105 -20.16 13.20 0.78
C PRO A 105 -19.86 13.89 -0.55
N ASP A 106 -19.12 15.00 -0.53
CA ASP A 106 -18.79 15.81 -1.72
C ASP A 106 -17.69 15.16 -2.60
N GLY A 107 -17.38 13.89 -2.38
CA GLY A 107 -16.29 13.20 -3.07
C GLY A 107 -14.89 13.65 -2.63
N GLY A 108 -14.78 14.57 -1.66
CA GLY A 108 -13.54 15.06 -1.05
C GLY A 108 -12.70 13.97 -0.38
N LYS A 109 -13.04 13.45 0.79
CA LYS A 109 -12.34 12.38 1.55
C LYS A 109 -10.99 12.82 2.15
N ARG A 110 -10.99 12.87 3.48
CA ARG A 110 -9.88 13.26 4.36
C ARG A 110 -9.39 12.02 5.09
N VAL A 111 -8.08 11.80 5.14
CA VAL A 111 -7.49 10.76 5.99
C VAL A 111 -7.45 11.29 7.42
N VAL A 112 -8.04 10.57 8.37
CA VAL A 112 -8.12 10.95 9.79
C VAL A 112 -7.41 9.89 10.62
N ILE A 113 -6.20 10.22 11.08
CA ILE A 113 -5.46 9.36 11.99
C ILE A 113 -6.11 9.47 13.38
N GLU A 114 -6.90 8.46 13.76
CA GLU A 114 -7.53 8.43 15.08
C GLU A 114 -6.56 7.87 16.11
N ARG A 115 -6.12 8.73 17.03
CA ARG A 115 -5.13 8.41 18.07
C ARG A 115 -5.70 7.61 19.24
N ASP A 116 -7.01 7.68 19.47
CA ASP A 116 -7.69 6.94 20.53
C ASP A 116 -9.17 6.80 20.17
N LEU A 117 -9.81 5.75 20.69
CA LEU A 117 -11.23 5.40 20.55
C LEU A 117 -12.16 6.49 21.09
N GLN A 118 -12.21 7.67 20.46
CA GLN A 118 -13.29 8.63 20.63
C GLN A 118 -14.15 8.58 19.39
N ARG A 119 -15.08 7.62 19.38
CA ARG A 119 -16.25 7.58 18.50
C ARG A 119 -16.85 9.00 18.49
N PRO A 120 -16.84 9.71 17.35
CA PRO A 120 -17.50 11.01 17.30
C PRO A 120 -18.99 10.78 17.48
N ALA A 121 -19.60 11.63 18.30
CA ALA A 121 -21.04 11.67 18.51
C ALA A 121 -21.77 11.81 17.16
N ALA A 122 -22.92 11.14 17.08
CA ALA A 122 -23.72 10.89 15.89
C ALA A 122 -24.26 12.16 15.19
N ALA A 123 -23.39 12.88 14.47
CA ALA A 123 -23.77 13.91 13.51
C ALA A 123 -23.24 13.49 12.14
N MET A 124 -24.11 12.90 11.32
CA MET A 124 -23.89 12.50 9.91
C MET A 124 -22.45 12.04 9.61
N LEU A 125 -22.05 10.89 10.16
CA LEU A 125 -20.69 10.41 10.00
C LEU A 125 -20.39 10.19 8.51
N PRO A 126 -19.35 10.83 7.93
CA PRO A 126 -18.82 10.39 6.65
C PRO A 126 -18.57 8.89 6.73
N GLU A 127 -18.87 8.12 5.68
CA GLU A 127 -18.57 6.69 5.65
C GLU A 127 -17.07 6.53 5.99
N ARG A 128 -16.73 5.75 7.03
CA ARG A 128 -15.34 5.63 7.51
C ARG A 128 -14.83 4.23 7.27
N ILE A 129 -13.66 4.12 6.67
CA ILE A 129 -12.93 2.87 6.56
C ILE A 129 -11.90 2.84 7.69
N HIS A 130 -12.08 1.93 8.63
CA HIS A 130 -11.21 1.79 9.79
C HIS A 130 -10.19 0.68 9.57
N PHE A 131 -8.94 0.94 9.95
CA PHE A 131 -7.82 0.01 9.90
C PHE A 131 -7.21 -0.14 11.30
N ASP A 132 -7.27 -1.35 11.84
CA ASP A 132 -6.55 -1.73 13.06
C ASP A 132 -5.10 -2.03 12.69
N ILE A 133 -4.19 -1.10 13.01
CA ILE A 133 -2.79 -1.17 12.63
C ILE A 133 -2.07 -2.27 13.41
N ALA A 134 -2.47 -2.53 14.66
CA ALA A 134 -1.88 -3.61 15.45
C ALA A 134 -2.23 -4.97 14.84
N ALA A 135 -3.49 -5.19 14.46
CA ALA A 135 -3.93 -6.41 13.80
C ALA A 135 -3.27 -6.58 12.43
N ILE A 136 -3.15 -5.51 11.63
CA ILE A 136 -2.50 -5.57 10.32
C ILE A 136 -1.01 -5.93 10.46
N ARG A 137 -0.29 -5.34 11.42
CA ARG A 137 1.11 -5.70 11.68
C ARG A 137 1.24 -7.17 12.04
N GLN A 138 0.36 -7.71 12.89
CA GLN A 138 0.35 -9.13 13.23
C GLN A 138 0.11 -10.01 11.99
N LEU A 139 -0.84 -9.63 11.13
CA LEU A 139 -1.11 -10.34 9.88
C LEU A 139 0.10 -10.35 8.95
N LEU A 140 0.79 -9.22 8.79
CA LEU A 140 1.95 -9.08 7.90
C LEU A 140 3.21 -9.81 8.41
N LEU A 141 3.26 -10.13 9.71
CA LEU A 141 4.33 -10.93 10.32
C LEU A 141 4.12 -12.43 10.18
N GLN A 142 2.91 -12.89 9.84
CA GLN A 142 2.64 -14.30 9.59
C GLN A 142 3.47 -14.73 8.36
N PRO A 143 4.23 -15.84 8.44
CA PRO A 143 4.84 -16.39 7.25
C PRO A 143 3.72 -16.72 6.26
N ALA A 144 3.84 -16.25 5.01
CA ALA A 144 2.90 -16.59 3.96
C ALA A 144 2.78 -18.11 3.92
N GLU A 145 1.63 -18.65 4.35
CA GLU A 145 1.36 -20.08 4.24
C GLU A 145 1.55 -20.44 2.77
N ARG A 146 2.60 -21.22 2.48
CA ARG A 146 2.80 -21.80 1.17
C ARG A 146 1.62 -22.73 0.93
N THR A 147 0.63 -22.29 0.16
CA THR A 147 -0.35 -23.20 -0.42
C THR A 147 0.46 -24.26 -1.19
N PRO A 148 0.38 -25.55 -0.83
CA PRO A 148 1.01 -26.58 -1.64
C PRO A 148 0.34 -26.54 -3.00
N ALA A 149 1.12 -26.35 -4.06
CA ALA A 149 0.64 -26.61 -5.41
C ALA A 149 0.20 -28.07 -5.45
N GLU A 150 -1.10 -28.30 -5.60
CA GLU A 150 -1.70 -29.61 -5.81
C GLU A 150 -1.14 -30.18 -7.13
N PRO A 151 -0.45 -31.33 -7.11
CA PRO A 151 -0.03 -31.98 -8.34
C PRO A 151 -1.23 -32.75 -8.90
N ALA A 152 -1.60 -32.44 -10.15
CA ALA A 152 -2.52 -33.24 -10.96
C ALA A 152 -1.86 -34.55 -11.42
#